data_AF-A0A540WH87-F1
#
_entry.id   AF-A0A540WH87-F1
#
_cell.length_a   1.000
_cell.length_b   1.000
_cell.length_c   1.000
_cell.angle_alpha   90.00
_cell.angle_beta   90.00
_cell.angle_gamma   90.00
#
_symmetry.space_group_name_H-M   'P 1'
#
loop_
_entity.id
_entity.type
_entity.pdbx_description
1 polymer ?
#
loop_
_entity_poly.entity_id
_entity_poly.type
_entity_poly.pdbx_seq_one_letter_code
_entity_poly.pdbx_strand_id
1 'polypeptide(L)'
;VVESGALDVLVEQLGDDTTFSRIIALVENAEAEQAPVQKLADKVAGWLIPVVFLFLIGVYLITQDVRTIVTLLIFTSPAELGLATPLVMIAAIARAARSGILIKGGIYLESLAKVEVMVFDKTGTLTANLPEVVQVLCVN
;
A
#
# COMPACT_ATOMS: atom_id res chain seq x y z
N VAL A 1 -15.31 -12.75 28.00
CA VAL A 1 -16.65 -12.12 28.12
C VAL A 1 -17.40 -12.91 29.17
N VAL A 2 -17.87 -12.27 30.25
CA VAL A 2 -18.74 -12.93 31.23
C VAL A 2 -20.15 -12.82 30.69
N GLU A 3 -20.72 -13.91 30.18
CA GLU A 3 -22.07 -13.92 29.62
C GLU A 3 -23.15 -14.19 30.68
N SER A 4 -22.80 -14.79 31.83
CA SER A 4 -23.64 -14.82 33.03
C SER A 4 -22.78 -15.02 34.29
N GLY A 5 -23.28 -14.56 35.44
CA GLY A 5 -22.57 -14.61 36.74
C GLY A 5 -21.84 -13.31 37.10
N ALA A 6 -21.10 -13.34 38.22
CA ALA A 6 -20.27 -12.22 38.69
C ALA A 6 -18.80 -12.67 38.75
N LEU A 7 -17.89 -11.76 38.36
CA LEU A 7 -16.46 -12.00 38.34
C LEU A 7 -15.75 -10.81 38.97
N ASP A 8 -15.08 -11.03 40.09
CA ASP A 8 -14.15 -10.06 40.65
C ASP A 8 -12.77 -10.29 40.03
N VAL A 9 -12.19 -9.23 39.45
CA VAL A 9 -10.92 -9.32 38.72
C VAL A 9 -9.94 -8.31 39.29
N LEU A 10 -8.73 -8.77 39.56
CA LEU A 10 -7.62 -7.90 39.95
C LEU A 10 -7.01 -7.28 38.70
N VAL A 11 -6.88 -5.96 38.69
CA VAL A 11 -6.32 -5.22 37.57
C VAL A 11 -4.79 -5.26 37.66
N GLU A 12 -4.14 -5.88 36.68
CA GLU A 12 -2.66 -5.95 36.60
C GLU A 12 -2.02 -4.83 35.77
N GLN A 13 -2.72 -4.35 34.73
CA GLN A 13 -2.23 -3.33 33.78
C GLN A 13 -3.33 -2.30 33.51
N LEU A 14 -2.97 -1.02 33.43
CA LEU A 14 -3.88 0.12 33.22
C LEU A 14 -3.43 0.96 32.02
N GLY A 15 -4.39 1.57 31.32
CA GLY A 15 -4.11 2.53 30.25
C GLY A 15 -3.30 1.96 29.08
N ASP A 16 -2.15 2.58 28.79
CA ASP A 16 -1.31 2.26 27.63
C ASP A 16 -0.60 0.90 27.74
N ASP A 17 -0.50 0.35 28.96
CA ASP A 17 0.09 -0.97 29.18
C ASP A 17 -0.87 -2.12 28.89
N THR A 18 -2.15 -1.84 28.57
CA THR A 18 -3.11 -2.91 28.27
C THR A 18 -2.82 -3.61 26.95
N THR A 19 -3.24 -4.87 26.83
CA THR A 19 -3.14 -5.61 25.56
C THR A 19 -3.88 -4.92 24.41
N PHE A 20 -4.98 -4.22 24.71
CA PHE A 20 -5.72 -3.47 23.70
C PHE A 20 -4.93 -2.25 23.19
N SER A 21 -4.32 -1.48 24.10
CA SER A 21 -3.45 -0.36 23.73
C SER A 21 -2.23 -0.81 22.92
N ARG A 22 -1.64 -1.97 23.25
CA ARG A 22 -0.59 -2.58 22.41
C ARG A 22 -1.08 -2.90 21.00
N ILE A 23 -2.30 -3.40 20.84
CA ILE A 23 -2.89 -3.66 19.52
C ILE A 23 -3.10 -2.35 18.74
N ILE A 24 -3.63 -1.31 19.39
CA ILE A 24 -3.81 0.01 18.76
C ILE A 24 -2.46 0.55 18.28
N ALA A 25 -1.43 0.55 19.13
CA ALA A 25 -0.10 1.00 18.77
C ALA A 25 0.49 0.21 17.60
N LEU A 26 0.27 -1.11 17.54
CA LEU A 26 0.72 -1.93 16.41
C LEU A 26 -0.01 -1.59 15.10
N VAL A 27 -1.30 -1.25 15.17
CA VAL A 27 -2.10 -0.85 14.00
C VAL A 27 -1.70 0.54 13.51
N GLU A 28 -1.57 1.51 14.40
CA GLU A 28 -1.18 2.89 14.04
C GLU A 28 0.20 2.95 13.40
N ASN A 29 1.18 2.20 13.94
CA ASN A 29 2.52 2.09 13.35
C ASN A 29 2.52 1.46 11.95
N ALA A 30 1.49 0.70 11.58
CA ALA A 30 1.37 0.07 10.27
C ALA A 30 0.69 0.96 9.21
N GLU A 31 -0.08 1.98 9.62
CA GLU A 31 -0.85 2.84 8.70
C GLU A 31 -0.08 4.08 8.18
N ALA A 32 1.09 4.40 8.73
CA ALA A 32 1.76 5.70 8.51
C ALA A 32 2.60 5.84 7.22
N GLU A 33 2.62 4.87 6.31
CA GLU A 33 3.63 4.82 5.23
C GLU A 33 3.05 5.06 3.83
N GLN A 34 3.61 6.03 3.08
CA GLN A 34 3.33 6.23 1.65
C GLN A 34 3.99 5.18 0.76
N ALA A 35 3.39 4.95 -0.41
CA ALA A 35 3.78 3.88 -1.34
C ALA A 35 5.18 4.13 -1.93
N PRO A 36 6.15 3.19 -1.79
CA PRO A 36 7.52 3.40 -2.24
C PRO A 36 7.68 3.66 -3.75
N VAL A 37 6.83 3.10 -4.62
CA VAL A 37 6.94 3.29 -6.08
C VAL A 37 6.51 4.70 -6.51
N GLN A 38 5.58 5.30 -5.78
CA GLN A 38 5.17 6.69 -6.02
C GLN A 38 6.34 7.63 -5.74
N LYS A 39 7.10 7.38 -4.66
CA LYS A 39 8.34 8.11 -4.35
C LYS A 39 9.43 7.93 -5.41
N LEU A 40 9.50 6.79 -6.09
CA LEU A 40 10.46 6.55 -7.18
C LEU A 40 10.13 7.39 -8.42
N ALA A 41 8.86 7.43 -8.83
CA ALA A 41 8.42 8.25 -9.95
C ALA A 41 8.70 9.74 -9.68
N ASP A 42 8.39 10.21 -8.47
CA ASP A 42 8.67 11.60 -8.06
C ASP A 42 10.17 11.92 -8.04
N LYS A 43 11.01 10.96 -7.62
CA LYS A 43 12.47 11.12 -7.65
C LYS A 43 13.02 11.21 -9.08
N VAL A 44 12.50 10.37 -9.98
CA VAL A 44 12.89 10.41 -11.41
C VAL A 44 12.44 11.73 -12.02
N ALA A 45 11.20 12.17 -11.79
CA ALA A 45 10.71 13.46 -12.24
C ALA A 45 11.57 14.62 -11.71
N GLY A 46 11.92 14.59 -10.42
CA GLY A 46 12.73 15.60 -9.77
C GLY A 46 14.14 15.74 -10.36
N TRP A 47 14.73 14.67 -10.89
CA TRP A 47 16.02 14.72 -11.57
C TRP A 47 15.91 15.01 -13.07
N LEU A 48 14.83 14.56 -13.72
CA LEU A 48 14.62 14.75 -15.15
C LEU A 48 14.44 16.23 -15.51
N ILE A 49 13.69 16.99 -14.70
CA ILE A 49 13.43 18.41 -14.94
C ILE A 49 14.73 19.23 -15.09
N PRO A 50 15.68 19.24 -14.13
CA PRO A 50 16.91 20.02 -14.28
C PRO A 50 17.78 19.55 -15.44
N VAL A 51 17.78 18.25 -15.77
CA VAL A 51 18.51 17.70 -16.92
C VAL A 51 17.94 18.22 -18.24
N VAL A 52 16.61 18.24 -18.38
CA VAL A 52 15.94 18.80 -19.57
C VAL A 52 16.24 20.30 -19.71
N PHE A 53 16.21 21.07 -18.62
CA PHE A 53 16.55 22.50 -18.66
C PHE A 53 18.01 22.73 -19.09
N LEU A 54 18.96 21.97 -18.55
CA LEU A 54 20.37 22.03 -18.96
C LEU A 54 20.55 21.71 -20.45
N PHE A 55 19.86 20.67 -20.93
CA PHE A 55 19.85 20.30 -22.34
C PHE A 55 19.31 21.43 -23.22
N LEU A 56 18.17 22.03 -22.86
CA LEU A 56 17.57 23.14 -23.61
C LEU A 56 18.48 24.38 -23.65
N ILE A 57 19.14 24.72 -22.54
CA ILE A 57 20.12 25.80 -22.49
C ILE A 57 21.29 25.49 -23.44
N GLY A 58 21.80 24.26 -23.43
CA GLY A 58 22.86 23.82 -24.33
C GLY A 58 22.48 23.94 -25.80
N VAL A 59 21.27 23.52 -26.16
CA VAL A 59 20.75 23.67 -27.53
C VAL A 59 20.63 25.14 -27.91
N TYR A 60 20.10 25.99 -27.03
CA TYR A 60 19.91 27.41 -27.30
C TYR A 60 21.22 28.14 -27.56
N LEU A 61 22.29 27.80 -26.84
CA LEU A 61 23.61 28.39 -27.05
C LEU A 61 24.18 28.08 -28.44
N ILE A 62 23.77 26.98 -29.07
CA ILE A 62 24.24 26.56 -30.40
C ILE A 62 23.33 27.12 -31.49
N THR A 63 22.00 27.02 -31.34
CA THR A 63 21.06 27.40 -32.40
C THR A 63 20.62 28.86 -32.35
N GLN A 64 20.62 29.48 -31.16
CA GLN A 64 20.05 30.81 -30.89
C GLN A 64 18.60 31.01 -31.38
N ASP A 65 17.88 29.91 -31.64
CA ASP A 65 16.52 29.94 -32.17
C ASP A 65 15.51 29.55 -31.08
N VAL A 66 14.73 30.54 -30.65
CA VAL A 66 13.67 30.37 -29.66
C VAL A 66 12.59 29.39 -30.15
N ARG A 67 12.30 29.32 -31.46
CA ARG A 67 11.28 28.42 -32.00
C ARG A 67 11.64 26.95 -31.78
N THR A 68 12.91 26.62 -31.99
CA THR A 68 13.46 25.29 -31.71
C THR A 68 13.33 24.93 -30.23
N ILE A 69 13.64 25.86 -29.32
CA ILE A 69 13.53 25.62 -27.87
C ILE A 69 12.08 25.39 -27.42
N VAL A 70 11.13 26.19 -27.90
CA VAL A 70 9.71 26.01 -27.57
C VAL A 70 9.20 24.64 -28.05
N THR A 71 9.63 24.21 -29.24
CA THR A 71 9.26 22.90 -29.80
C THR A 71 9.82 21.75 -28.95
N LEU A 72 11.09 21.85 -28.54
CA LEU A 72 11.71 20.85 -27.68
C LEU A 72 11.05 20.81 -26.29
N LEU A 73 10.70 21.96 -25.71
CA LEU A 73 10.07 22.03 -24.40
C LEU A 73 8.69 21.36 -24.37
N ILE A 74 7.90 21.50 -25.45
CA ILE A 74 6.64 20.78 -25.63
C ILE A 74 6.89 19.27 -25.73
N PHE A 75 7.92 18.88 -26.49
CA PHE A 75 8.25 17.48 -26.73
C PHE A 75 8.82 16.77 -25.49
N THR A 76 9.56 17.48 -24.64
CA THR A 76 10.24 16.93 -23.45
C THR A 76 9.42 17.05 -22.16
N SER A 77 8.12 17.35 -22.26
CA SER A 77 7.24 17.47 -21.09
C SER A 77 7.22 16.14 -20.29
N PRO A 78 7.41 16.16 -18.97
CA PRO A 78 7.38 14.96 -18.13
C PRO A 78 5.98 14.64 -17.56
N ALA A 79 4.92 15.31 -18.04
CA ALA A 79 3.59 15.27 -17.45
C ALA A 79 3.01 13.85 -17.32
N GLU A 80 3.32 12.97 -18.27
CA GLU A 80 2.85 11.59 -18.31
C GLU A 80 3.46 10.75 -17.19
N LEU A 81 4.70 11.05 -16.78
CA LEU A 81 5.44 10.27 -15.80
C LEU A 81 4.82 10.38 -14.40
N GLY A 82 4.31 11.56 -14.04
CA GLY A 82 3.65 11.79 -12.74
C GLY A 82 2.25 11.17 -12.65
N LEU A 83 1.56 10.98 -13.77
CA LEU A 83 0.19 10.46 -13.81
C LEU A 83 0.11 8.95 -14.02
N ALA A 84 1.15 8.34 -14.58
CA ALA A 84 1.16 6.91 -14.89
C ALA A 84 0.87 6.04 -13.64
N THR A 85 1.55 6.32 -12.53
CA THR A 85 1.42 5.55 -11.29
C THR A 85 0.01 5.59 -10.72
N PRO A 86 -0.58 6.75 -10.35
CA PRO A 86 -1.92 6.77 -9.75
C PRO A 86 -2.99 6.18 -10.67
N LEU A 87 -2.88 6.38 -11.99
CA LEU A 87 -3.83 5.82 -12.95
C LEU A 87 -3.83 4.28 -12.95
N VAL A 88 -2.65 3.66 -12.98
CA VAL A 88 -2.51 2.20 -12.92
C VAL A 88 -3.00 1.66 -11.58
N MET A 89 -2.70 2.32 -10.47
CA MET A 89 -3.13 1.89 -9.14
C MET A 89 -4.67 1.89 -9.03
N ILE A 90 -5.33 2.95 -9.48
CA ILE A 90 -6.79 3.05 -9.47
C ILE A 90 -7.40 1.96 -10.35
N ALA A 91 -6.87 1.74 -11.56
CA ALA A 91 -7.36 0.70 -12.46
C ALA A 91 -7.19 -0.72 -11.87
N ALA A 92 -6.07 -0.99 -11.21
CA ALA A 92 -5.80 -2.26 -10.56
C ALA A 92 -6.73 -2.50 -9.36
N ILE A 93 -6.91 -1.50 -8.49
CA ILE A 93 -7.84 -1.57 -7.35
C ILE A 93 -9.28 -1.79 -7.84
N ALA A 94 -9.72 -1.05 -8.86
CA ALA A 94 -11.05 -1.20 -9.44
C ALA A 94 -11.26 -2.62 -10.02
N ARG A 95 -10.22 -3.21 -10.63
CA ARG A 95 -10.27 -4.58 -11.14
C ARG A 95 -10.32 -5.62 -10.01
N ALA A 96 -9.54 -5.44 -8.95
CA ALA A 96 -9.55 -6.31 -7.78
C ALA A 96 -10.93 -6.30 -7.09
N ALA A 97 -11.52 -5.10 -6.94
CA ALA A 97 -12.84 -4.93 -6.34
C ALA A 97 -13.94 -5.68 -7.11
N ARG A 98 -13.90 -5.67 -8.45
CA ARG A 98 -14.82 -6.47 -9.29
C ARG A 98 -14.69 -7.99 -9.09
N SER A 99 -13.59 -8.44 -8.50
CA SER A 99 -13.33 -9.86 -8.20
C SER A 99 -13.54 -10.19 -6.72
N GLY A 100 -14.15 -9.29 -5.94
CA GLY A 100 -14.39 -9.48 -4.51
C GLY A 100 -13.18 -9.23 -3.62
N ILE A 101 -12.10 -8.65 -4.14
CA ILE A 101 -10.87 -8.35 -3.39
C ILE A 101 -10.86 -6.85 -3.05
N LEU A 102 -10.94 -6.53 -1.76
CA LEU A 102 -10.87 -5.15 -1.29
C LEU A 102 -9.43 -4.76 -0.98
N ILE A 103 -8.93 -3.72 -1.67
CA ILE A 103 -7.58 -3.16 -1.45
C ILE A 103 -7.75 -1.73 -0.91
N LYS A 104 -7.24 -1.49 0.31
CA LYS A 104 -7.46 -0.24 1.06
C LYS A 104 -6.62 0.96 0.59
N GLY A 105 -5.81 0.80 -0.46
CA GLY A 105 -4.95 1.87 -0.99
C GLY A 105 -3.78 1.34 -1.81
N GLY A 106 -3.06 2.24 -2.49
CA GLY A 106 -1.97 1.86 -3.39
C GLY A 106 -0.77 1.21 -2.69
N ILE A 107 -0.47 1.65 -1.46
CA ILE A 107 0.61 1.07 -0.64
C ILE A 107 0.43 -0.43 -0.47
N TYR A 108 -0.78 -0.88 -0.16
CA TYR A 108 -1.07 -2.30 0.05
C TYR A 108 -0.90 -3.13 -1.22
N LEU A 109 -1.25 -2.57 -2.38
CA LEU A 109 -1.07 -3.23 -3.67
C LEU A 109 0.43 -3.37 -4.02
N GLU A 110 1.23 -2.35 -3.73
CA GLU A 110 2.69 -2.40 -3.90
C GLU A 110 3.37 -3.35 -2.93
N SER A 111 2.96 -3.33 -1.65
CA SER A 111 3.48 -4.25 -0.65
C SER A 111 3.14 -5.69 -1.04
N LEU A 112 1.91 -5.96 -1.48
CA LEU A 112 1.48 -7.27 -1.95
C LEU A 112 2.33 -7.76 -3.14
N ALA A 113 2.74 -6.87 -4.05
CA ALA A 113 3.60 -7.23 -5.18
C ALA A 113 5.01 -7.69 -4.77
N LYS A 114 5.46 -7.40 -3.53
CA LYS A 114 6.76 -7.80 -2.98
C LYS A 114 6.67 -8.99 -2.02
N VAL A 115 5.47 -9.49 -1.74
CA VAL A 115 5.28 -10.62 -0.83
C VAL A 115 5.76 -11.91 -1.49
N GLU A 116 6.69 -12.60 -0.84
CA GLU A 116 7.19 -13.92 -1.28
C GLU A 116 6.54 -15.08 -0.49
N VAL A 117 6.08 -14.80 0.73
CA VAL A 117 5.54 -15.79 1.65
C VAL A 117 4.18 -15.32 2.16
N MET A 118 3.17 -16.18 2.05
CA MET A 118 1.87 -15.97 2.67
C MET A 118 1.69 -16.93 3.84
N VAL A 119 1.34 -16.37 5.00
CA VAL A 119 0.97 -17.13 6.19
C VAL A 119 -0.53 -16.96 6.37
N PHE A 120 -1.25 -18.08 6.42
CA PHE A 120 -2.69 -18.08 6.63
C PHE A 120 -3.00 -18.41 8.07
N ASP A 121 -3.87 -17.61 8.70
CA ASP A 121 -4.55 -18.09 9.88
C ASP A 121 -5.45 -19.27 9.51
N LYS A 122 -5.60 -20.24 10.39
CA LYS A 122 -6.41 -21.42 10.10
C LYS A 122 -7.88 -21.13 10.36
N THR A 123 -8.19 -20.65 11.57
CA THR A 123 -9.57 -20.58 12.06
C THR A 123 -10.28 -19.36 11.47
N GLY A 124 -11.35 -19.59 10.70
CA GLY A 124 -12.12 -18.51 10.08
C GLY A 124 -11.49 -17.91 8.81
N THR A 125 -10.32 -18.40 8.38
CA THR A 125 -9.73 -18.12 7.06
C THR A 125 -9.69 -19.38 6.20
N LEU A 126 -8.99 -20.44 6.65
CA LEU A 126 -8.96 -21.73 5.93
C LEU A 126 -10.14 -22.62 6.31
N THR A 127 -10.71 -22.44 7.51
CA THR A 127 -11.86 -23.21 7.99
C THR A 127 -13.11 -22.35 8.03
N ALA A 128 -14.28 -23.00 7.86
CA ALA A 128 -15.58 -22.34 7.87
C ALA A 128 -16.04 -21.85 9.26
N ASN A 129 -15.18 -21.97 10.29
CA ASN A 129 -15.48 -21.64 11.69
C ASN A 129 -16.78 -22.29 12.22
N LEU A 130 -17.11 -23.47 11.69
CA LEU A 130 -18.30 -24.26 12.04
C LEU A 130 -17.80 -25.62 12.56
N PRO A 131 -17.84 -25.89 13.87
CA PRO A 131 -17.40 -27.16 14.42
C PRO A 131 -18.40 -28.26 14.09
N GLU A 132 -17.91 -29.39 13.59
CA GLU A 132 -18.71 -30.57 13.25
C GLU A 132 -18.09 -31.84 13.86
N VAL A 133 -18.93 -32.79 14.27
CA VAL A 133 -18.47 -34.09 14.74
C VAL A 133 -18.02 -34.91 13.53
N VAL A 134 -16.71 -35.04 13.34
CA VAL A 134 -16.13 -35.78 12.21
C VAL A 134 -16.00 -37.27 12.44
N GLN A 135 -15.90 -37.71 13.70
CA GLN A 135 -15.68 -39.10 14.04
C GLN A 135 -16.11 -39.38 15.48
N VAL A 136 -16.74 -40.54 15.70
CA VAL A 136 -16.96 -41.12 17.03
C VAL A 136 -16.28 -42.49 17.06
N LEU A 137 -15.33 -42.66 17.97
CA LEU A 137 -14.62 -43.92 18.18
C LEU A 137 -15.20 -44.59 19.43
N CYS A 138 -15.87 -45.73 19.23
CA CYS A 138 -16.33 -46.57 20.33
C CYS A 138 -15.23 -47.57 20.71
N VAL A 139 -14.96 -47.70 22.01
CA VAL A 139 -14.01 -48.67 22.56
C VAL A 139 -14.82 -49.72 23.33
N ASN A 140 -14.57 -51.01 23.06
CA ASN A 140 -15.18 -52.14 23.78
C ASN A 140 -14.50 -52.38 25.12
#